data_AF-A0A4S2AMN1-F1
#
_entry.id   AF-A0A4S2AMN1-F1
#
_cell.length_a   1.000
_cell.length_b   1.000
_cell.length_c   1.000
_cell.angle_alpha   90.00
_cell.angle_beta   90.00
_cell.angle_gamma   90.00
#
_symmetry.space_group_name_H-M   'P 1'
#
loop_
_entity.id
_entity.type
_entity.pdbx_description
1 polymer ?
#
loop_
_entity_poly.entity_id
_entity_poly.type
_entity_poly.pdbx_seq_one_letter_code
_entity_poly.pdbx_strand_id
1 'polypeptide(L)' 'MARRRTEKKVNISTIDRKRLYTVSEAARILGVSRSYFYYCFDHDEQFPKPTLVNGMTRLNGNDIIEIIALRGRKGL' A
#
# COMPACT_ATOMS: atom_id res chain seq x y z
N MET A 1 20.26 11.11 16.11
CA MET A 1 19.87 9.70 16.32
C MET A 1 18.55 9.45 15.60
N ALA A 2 18.60 8.89 14.38
CA ALA A 2 17.40 8.60 13.60
C ALA A 2 16.62 7.45 14.27
N ARG A 3 15.40 7.73 14.74
CA ARG A 3 14.47 6.72 15.24
C ARG A 3 14.18 5.77 14.08
N ARG A 4 14.82 4.59 14.05
CA ARG A 4 14.38 3.44 13.24
C ARG A 4 12.94 3.14 13.66
N ARG A 5 11.97 3.67 12.90
CA ARG A 5 10.58 3.21 12.96
C ARG A 5 10.67 1.73 12.63
N THR A 6 10.42 0.88 13.62
CA THR A 6 10.27 -0.55 13.46
C THR A 6 9.39 -0.79 12.24
N GLU A 7 9.98 -1.28 11.15
CA GLU A 7 9.21 -1.67 9.98
C GLU A 7 8.23 -2.73 10.45
N LYS A 8 6.95 -2.36 10.50
CA LYS A 8 5.89 -3.31 10.84
C LYS A 8 5.91 -4.36 9.74
N LYS A 9 6.46 -5.53 10.03
CA LYS A 9 6.55 -6.64 9.08
C LYS A 9 5.12 -7.03 8.70
N VAL A 10 4.68 -6.62 7.51
CA VAL A 10 3.33 -6.89 7.02
C VAL A 10 3.25 -8.37 6.67
N ASN A 11 2.33 -9.10 7.29
CA ASN A 11 2.17 -10.51 7.01
C ASN A 11 1.35 -10.68 5.72
N ILE A 12 2.05 -10.93 4.61
CA ILE A 12 1.45 -11.04 3.27
C ILE A 12 0.38 -12.15 3.24
N SER A 13 0.54 -13.21 4.04
CA SER A 13 -0.42 -14.32 4.14
C SER A 13 -1.81 -13.91 4.65
N THR A 14 -1.95 -12.76 5.32
CA THR A 14 -3.23 -12.25 5.82
C THR A 14 -3.97 -11.34 4.84
N ILE A 15 -3.39 -11.09 3.66
CA ILE A 15 -3.98 -10.21 2.64
C ILE A 15 -4.80 -11.07 1.69
N ASP A 16 -6.11 -10.84 1.67
CA ASP A 16 -7.01 -11.50 0.73
C ASP A 16 -6.90 -10.83 -0.65
N ARG A 17 -6.41 -11.59 -1.62
CA ARG A 17 -6.20 -11.13 -3.00
C ARG A 17 -7.49 -10.67 -3.69
N LYS A 18 -8.64 -11.26 -3.34
CA LYS A 18 -9.93 -10.95 -3.99
C LYS A 18 -10.67 -9.80 -3.30
N ARG A 19 -10.25 -9.40 -2.10
CA ARG A 19 -10.87 -8.32 -1.35
C ARG A 19 -10.43 -6.96 -1.89
N LEU A 20 -11.40 -6.04 -1.98
CA LEU A 20 -11.14 -4.62 -2.21
C LEU A 20 -10.96 -3.88 -0.88
N TYR A 21 -9.83 -3.21 -0.75
CA TYR A 21 -9.44 -2.39 0.38
C TYR A 21 -9.58 -0.91 0.02
N THR A 22 -10.02 -0.11 0.97
CA THR A 22 -9.90 1.34 0.90
C THR A 22 -8.44 1.77 1.06
N VAL A 23 -8.10 2.97 0.58
CA VAL A 23 -6.79 3.58 0.82
C VAL A 23 -6.46 3.65 2.32
N SER A 24 -7.46 3.93 3.17
CA SER A 24 -7.32 3.95 4.62
C SER A 24 -6.95 2.59 5.22
N GLU A 25 -7.57 1.51 4.74
CA GLU A 25 -7.24 0.15 5.16
C GLU A 25 -5.84 -0.24 4.71
N ALA A 26 -5.50 0.00 3.45
CA ALA A 26 -4.17 -0.28 2.91
C ALA A 26 -3.07 0.49 3.67
N ALA A 27 -3.29 1.76 3.97
CA ALA A 27 -2.41 2.58 4.80
C ALA A 27 -2.18 1.98 6.19
N ARG A 28 -3.22 1.49 6.85
CA ARG A 28 -3.12 0.83 8.16
C ARG A 28 -2.38 -0.50 8.09
N ILE A 29 -2.58 -1.27 7.03
CA ILE A 29 -1.89 -2.55 6.80
C ILE A 29 -0.39 -2.30 6.61
N LEU A 30 -0.03 -1.33 5.75
CA LEU A 30 1.35 -1.02 5.40
C LEU A 30 2.08 -0.12 6.40
N GLY A 31 1.37 0.43 7.38
CA GLY A 31 1.94 1.32 8.40
C GLY A 31 2.39 2.68 7.84
N VAL A 32 1.73 3.17 6.79
CA VAL A 32 2.05 4.46 6.13
C VAL A 32 0.87 5.42 6.19
N SER A 33 1.08 6.69 5.84
CA SER A 33 0.01 7.68 5.77
C SER A 33 -0.85 7.50 4.51
N ARG A 34 -2.11 7.96 4.55
CA ARG A 34 -2.96 8.02 3.34
C ARG A 34 -2.37 8.95 2.28
N SER A 35 -1.76 10.06 2.70
CA SER A 35 -1.15 11.04 1.80
C SER A 35 -0.01 10.43 0.97
N TYR A 36 0.72 9.46 1.54
CA TYR A 36 1.75 8.72 0.81
C TYR A 36 1.16 7.98 -0.39
N PHE A 37 -0.01 7.35 -0.24
CA PHE A 37 -0.67 6.68 -1.35
C PHE A 37 -1.07 7.64 -2.46
N TYR A 38 -1.73 8.75 -2.14
CA TYR A 38 -2.12 9.73 -3.16
C TYR A 38 -0.90 10.32 -3.88
N TYR A 39 0.16 10.65 -3.14
CA TYR A 39 1.41 11.07 -3.75
C TYR A 39 1.98 10.01 -4.71
N CYS A 40 2.01 8.73 -4.31
CA CYS A 40 2.51 7.66 -5.17
C CYS A 40 1.59 7.40 -6.38
N PHE A 41 0.28 7.52 -6.24
CA PHE A 41 -0.66 7.40 -7.36
C PHE A 41 -0.41 8.45 -8.44
N ASP A 42 -0.02 9.66 -8.05
CA ASP A 42 0.20 10.77 -8.97
C ASP A 42 1.64 10.83 -9.52
N HIS A 43 2.63 10.32 -8.78
CA HIS A 43 4.06 10.55 -9.06
C HIS A 43 4.93 9.30 -9.26
N ASP A 44 4.46 8.10 -8.94
CA ASP A 44 5.24 6.86 -9.08
C ASP A 44 4.54 5.93 -10.09
N GLU A 45 5.04 5.89 -11.33
CA GLU A 45 4.49 5.06 -12.40
C GLU A 45 4.56 3.56 -12.12
N GLN A 46 5.47 3.13 -11.24
CA GLN A 46 5.59 1.73 -10.81
C GLN A 46 4.63 1.38 -9.69
N PHE A 47 3.97 2.38 -9.08
CA PHE A 47 2.99 2.14 -8.02
C PHE A 47 1.68 1.64 -8.62
N PRO A 48 1.05 0.60 -8.03
CA PRO A 48 -0.16 0.04 -8.59
C PRO A 48 -1.28 1.09 -8.63
N LYS A 49 -1.89 1.22 -9.81
CA LYS A 49 -2.98 2.16 -10.05
C LYS A 49 -4.23 1.68 -9.33
N PRO A 50 -4.86 2.52 -8.50
CA PRO A 50 -6.04 2.11 -7.78
C PRO A 50 -7.23 2.00 -8.73
N THR A 51 -8.16 1.12 -8.40
CA THR A 51 -9.42 0.98 -9.13
C THR A 51 -10.47 1.93 -8.57
N LEU A 52 -11.23 2.60 -9.43
CA LEU A 52 -12.40 3.39 -9.01
C LEU A 52 -13.64 2.50 -8.99
N VAL A 53 -14.23 2.34 -7.80
CA VAL A 53 -15.46 1.57 -7.59
C VAL A 53 -16.47 2.48 -6.89
N ASN A 54 -17.58 2.78 -7.57
CA ASN A 54 -18.63 3.69 -7.09
C ASN A 54 -18.08 5.05 -6.61
N GLY A 55 -17.16 5.64 -7.38
CA GLY A 55 -16.51 6.92 -7.06
C GLY A 55 -15.47 6.86 -5.93
N MET A 56 -15.19 5.67 -5.38
CA MET A 56 -14.18 5.48 -4.34
C MET A 56 -12.94 4.76 -4.87
N THR A 57 -11.77 5.28 -4.52
CA THR A 57 -10.47 4.65 -4.77
C THR A 57 -10.30 3.38 -3.95
N ARG A 58 -10.09 2.24 -4.62
CA ARG A 58 -9.90 0.92 -4.03
C ARG A 58 -8.61 0.27 -4.52
N LEU A 59 -8.03 -0.55 -3.67
CA LEU A 59 -6.88 -1.41 -3.96
C LEU A 59 -7.31 -2.85 -3.73
N ASN A 60 -7.03 -3.75 -4.67
CA ASN A 60 -7.20 -5.17 -4.43
C ASN A 60 -6.03 -5.71 -3.59
N GLY A 61 -6.14 -6.95 -3.11
CA GLY A 61 -5.07 -7.54 -2.31
C GLY A 61 -3.75 -7.73 -3.08
N ASN A 62 -3.78 -7.97 -4.39
CA ASN A 62 -2.56 -8.05 -5.19
C ASN A 62 -1.82 -6.71 -5.25
N ASP A 63 -2.55 -5.59 -5.39
CA ASP A 63 -1.97 -4.24 -5.38
C ASP A 63 -1.21 -3.99 -4.06
N ILE A 64 -1.79 -4.41 -2.92
CA ILE A 64 -1.13 -4.27 -1.62
C ILE A 64 0.14 -5.12 -1.55
N ILE A 65 0.11 -6.34 -2.07
CA ILE A 65 1.29 -7.24 -2.12
C ILE A 65 2.39 -6.63 -2.99
N GLU A 66 2.02 -6.05 -4.13
CA GLU A 66 2.95 -5.38 -5.04
C GLU A 66 3.60 -4.15 -4.37
N ILE A 67 2.83 -3.34 -3.64
CA ILE A 67 3.38 -2.21 -2.88
C ILE A 67 4.38 -2.70 -1.83
N ILE A 68 4.10 -3.80 -1.13
CA ILE A 68 5.05 -4.40 -0.17
C ILE A 68 6.33 -4.82 -0.88
N ALA A 69 6.22 -5.47 -2.04
CA ALA A 69 7.37 -5.90 -2.82
C ALA A 69 8.21 -4.71 -3.33
N LEU A 70 7.56 -3.66 -3.83
CA LEU A 70 8.22 -2.42 -4.29
C LEU A 70 8.99 -1.76 -3.13
N ARG A 71 8.39 -1.70 -1.94
CA ARG A 71 9.04 -1.15 -0.75
C ARG A 71 10.23 -1.99 -0.29
N GLY A 72 10.10 -3.32 -0.29
CA GLY A 72 11.19 -4.22 0.06
C GLY A 72 12.38 -4.16 -0.91
N ARG A 73 12.15 -3.87 -2.20
CA ARG A 73 13.21 -3.65 -3.19
C ARG A 73 13.92 -2.30 -3.02
N LYS A 74 13.21 -1.26 -2.57
CA LYS A 74 13.78 0.09 -2.36
C LYS A 74 14.61 0.21 -1.06
N GLY A 75 14.75 -0.86 -0.26
CA GLY A 75 15.62 -0.89 0.92
C GLY A 75 15.21 0.07 2.04
N LEU A 76 13.92 0.40 2.11
CA LEU A 76 13.31 1.28 3.13
C LEU A 76 12.67 0.49 4.26
#